data_AF-A0A4R4Z7M4-F1
#
_entry.id   AF-A0A4R4Z7M4-F1
#
_cell.length_a   1.000
_cell.length_b   1.000
_cell.length_c   1.000
_cell.angle_alpha   90.00
_cell.angle_beta   90.00
_cell.angle_gamma   90.00
#
_symmetry.space_group_name_H-M   'P 1'
#
loop_
_entity.id
_entity.type
_entity.pdbx_description
1 polymer ?
#
loop_
_entity_poly.entity_id
_entity_poly.type
_entity_poly.pdbx_seq_one_letter_code
_entity_poly.pdbx_strand_id
1 'polypeptide(L)'
;MRPRVFELVRYRDPSGVSGTGVVAEGCEFSDGSVALRWRGANPATAVWPGLEAVLAVHGHQGATEVRWLEPEPPTTTSPQPPGGIDQLFDELHQIRPPSAPQGWAGARHLR
;
A
#
# COMPACT_ATOMS: atom_id res chain seq x y z
N MET A 1 -14.75 -10.39 10.78
CA MET A 1 -15.14 -9.49 9.67
C MET A 1 -13.99 -9.38 8.67
N ARG A 2 -14.22 -8.93 7.44
CA ARG A 2 -13.14 -8.59 6.49
C ARG A 2 -12.80 -7.10 6.61
N PRO A 3 -11.58 -6.67 6.28
CA PRO A 3 -11.27 -5.24 6.19
C PRO A 3 -12.20 -4.54 5.20
N ARG A 4 -12.56 -3.29 5.52
CA ARG A 4 -13.46 -2.46 4.72
C ARG A 4 -12.73 -1.19 4.31
N VAL A 5 -12.80 -0.84 3.04
CA VAL A 5 -12.13 0.35 2.50
C VAL A 5 -13.13 1.51 2.36
N PHE A 6 -12.63 2.72 2.54
CA PHE A 6 -13.42 3.94 2.48
C PHE A 6 -12.61 5.11 1.95
N GLU A 7 -13.31 6.19 1.59
CA GLU A 7 -12.73 7.50 1.34
C GLU A 7 -13.15 8.46 2.44
N LEU A 8 -12.24 9.33 2.84
CA LEU A 8 -12.54 10.45 3.72
C LEU A 8 -12.82 11.68 2.83
N VAL A 9 -14.07 12.15 2.85
CA VAL A 9 -14.56 13.21 1.97
C VAL A 9 -14.77 14.48 2.77
N ARG A 10 -14.14 15.58 2.35
CA ARG A 10 -14.24 16.90 2.97
C ARG A 10 -15.08 17.84 2.13
N TYR A 11 -16.16 18.36 2.69
CA TYR A 11 -17.07 19.29 2.03
C TYR A 11 -16.71 20.76 2.25
N ARG A 12 -16.06 21.07 3.38
CA ARG A 12 -15.60 22.43 3.69
C ARG A 12 -14.20 22.40 4.26
N ASP A 13 -13.37 23.33 3.81
CA ASP A 13 -12.05 23.58 4.38
C ASP A 13 -11.93 25.04 4.82
N PRO A 14 -12.37 25.37 6.04
CA PRO A 14 -12.21 26.72 6.59
C PRO A 14 -10.74 27.14 6.76
N SER A 15 -9.80 26.19 6.82
CA SER A 15 -8.37 26.48 7.00
C SER A 15 -7.66 26.87 5.71
N GLY A 16 -8.20 26.44 4.56
CA GLY A 16 -7.55 26.56 3.24
C GLY A 16 -6.30 25.68 3.06
N VAL A 17 -5.98 24.81 4.02
CA VAL A 17 -4.76 23.98 3.99
C VAL A 17 -5.00 22.64 3.29
N SER A 18 -6.18 22.05 3.46
CA SER A 18 -6.44 20.63 3.12
C SER A 18 -7.22 20.44 1.83
N GLY A 19 -7.92 21.48 1.37
CA GLY A 19 -8.86 21.42 0.27
C GLY A 19 -10.13 20.63 0.57
N THR A 20 -10.99 20.53 -0.45
CA THR A 20 -12.26 19.79 -0.44
C THR A 20 -12.21 18.60 -1.39
N GLY A 21 -13.15 17.66 -1.24
CA GLY A 21 -13.22 16.42 -2.01
C GLY A 21 -12.64 15.24 -1.24
N VAL A 22 -12.14 14.23 -1.94
CA VAL A 22 -11.51 13.06 -1.30
C VAL A 22 -10.13 13.45 -0.79
N VAL A 23 -10.01 13.62 0.53
CA VAL A 23 -8.77 14.07 1.19
C VAL A 23 -7.91 12.91 1.69
N ALA A 24 -8.50 11.73 1.87
CA ALA A 24 -7.77 10.51 2.20
C ALA A 24 -8.49 9.25 1.73
N GLU A 25 -7.72 8.18 1.57
CA GLU A 25 -8.21 6.81 1.44
C GLU A 25 -8.01 6.09 2.78
N GLY A 26 -8.89 5.16 3.11
CA GLY A 26 -8.85 4.47 4.40
C GLY A 26 -9.21 2.99 4.32
N CYS A 27 -8.72 2.24 5.30
CA CYS A 27 -9.05 0.84 5.53
C CYS A 27 -9.31 0.63 7.01
N GLU A 28 -10.51 0.17 7.36
CA GLU A 28 -10.85 -0.33 8.69
C GLU A 28 -10.61 -1.84 8.72
N PHE A 29 -9.68 -2.28 9.56
CA PHE A 29 -9.34 -3.69 9.73
C PHE A 29 -10.38 -4.40 10.60
N SER A 30 -10.33 -5.73 10.56
CA SER A 30 -11.29 -6.57 11.28
C SER A 30 -11.20 -6.47 12.81
N ASP A 31 -10.11 -5.90 13.34
CA ASP A 31 -9.92 -5.60 14.76
C ASP A 31 -10.36 -4.19 15.15
N GLY A 32 -10.90 -3.41 14.21
CA GLY A 32 -11.35 -2.03 14.39
C GLY A 32 -10.27 -0.98 14.18
N SER A 33 -8.99 -1.36 14.04
CA SER A 33 -7.93 -0.40 13.73
C SER A 33 -8.11 0.17 12.32
N VAL A 34 -7.61 1.40 12.10
CA VAL A 34 -7.78 2.12 10.83
C VAL A 34 -6.43 2.56 10.27
N ALA A 35 -6.14 2.24 9.02
CA ALA A 35 -5.09 2.90 8.25
C ALA A 35 -5.70 4.00 7.38
N LEU A 36 -5.05 5.17 7.36
CA LEU A 36 -5.39 6.30 6.49
C LEU A 36 -4.20 6.69 5.62
N ARG A 37 -4.48 6.94 4.34
CA ARG A 37 -3.56 7.54 3.38
C ARG A 37 -4.06 8.91 2.96
N TRP A 38 -3.42 9.96 3.45
CA TRP A 38 -3.71 11.34 3.06
C TRP A 38 -3.27 11.59 1.62
N ARG A 39 -4.12 12.29 0.87
CA ARG A 39 -3.87 12.75 -0.50
C ARG A 39 -3.42 14.21 -0.50
N GLY A 40 -2.96 14.69 -1.65
CA GLY A 40 -2.55 16.08 -1.85
C GLY A 40 -1.03 16.27 -1.88
N ALA A 41 -0.58 17.51 -1.63
CA ALA A 41 0.81 17.91 -1.81
C ALA A 41 1.80 17.26 -0.81
N ASN A 42 1.31 16.94 0.39
CA ASN A 42 2.11 16.32 1.45
C ASN A 42 1.45 14.99 1.86
N PRO A 43 1.55 13.94 1.04
CA PRO A 43 0.89 12.68 1.31
C PRO A 43 1.55 11.98 2.50
N ALA A 44 0.74 11.48 3.42
CA ALA A 44 1.19 10.82 4.63
C ALA A 44 0.30 9.61 4.94
N THR A 45 0.85 8.64 5.67
CA THR A 45 0.10 7.48 6.14
C THR A 45 0.08 7.48 7.65
N ALA A 46 -1.08 7.22 8.24
CA ALA A 46 -1.27 7.14 9.68
C ALA A 46 -2.13 5.94 10.06
N VAL A 47 -1.89 5.39 11.25
CA VAL A 47 -2.69 4.31 11.83
C VAL A 47 -3.39 4.82 13.08
N TRP A 48 -4.66 4.48 13.23
CA TRP A 48 -5.54 4.92 14.29
C TRP A 48 -6.18 3.71 14.99
N PRO A 49 -6.54 3.83 16.28
CA PRO A 49 -7.21 2.75 17.00
C PRO A 49 -8.64 2.49 16.51
N GLY A 50 -9.24 3.43 15.78
CA GLY A 50 -10.57 3.27 15.20
C GLY A 50 -11.09 4.52 14.49
N LEU A 51 -12.22 4.37 13.81
CA LEU A 51 -12.82 5.44 13.00
C LEU A 51 -13.33 6.62 13.85
N GLU A 52 -13.74 6.36 15.09
CA GLU A 52 -14.14 7.42 16.03
C GLU A 52 -12.97 8.38 16.31
N ALA A 53 -11.77 7.85 16.53
CA ALA A 53 -10.58 8.67 16.76
C ALA A 53 -10.21 9.50 15.53
N VAL A 54 -10.37 8.93 14.33
CA VAL A 54 -10.21 9.66 13.05
C VAL A 54 -11.20 10.83 12.98
N LEU A 55 -12.49 10.59 13.22
CA LEU A 55 -13.53 11.60 13.09
C LEU A 55 -13.48 12.66 14.20
N ALA A 56 -13.05 12.29 15.40
CA ALA A 56 -12.83 13.24 16.49
C ALA A 56 -11.79 14.31 16.11
N VAL A 57 -10.72 13.91 15.42
CA VAL A 57 -9.65 14.82 15.01
C VAL A 57 -9.94 15.49 13.66
N HIS A 58 -10.53 14.76 12.70
CA HIS A 58 -10.61 15.19 11.30
C HIS A 58 -12.02 15.43 10.77
N GLY A 59 -13.07 15.10 11.54
CA GLY A 59 -14.47 15.22 11.14
C GLY A 59 -14.95 16.67 11.02
N HIS A 60 -14.37 17.59 11.82
CA HIS A 60 -14.65 19.03 11.82
C HIS A 60 -16.16 19.36 11.76
N GLN A 61 -16.94 18.91 12.77
CA GLN A 61 -18.39 19.15 12.88
C GLN A 61 -19.21 18.73 11.64
N GLY A 62 -18.84 17.61 11.00
CA GLY A 62 -19.50 17.12 9.80
C GLY A 62 -19.01 17.75 8.49
N ALA A 63 -17.98 18.60 8.54
CA ALA A 63 -17.33 19.06 7.32
C ALA A 63 -16.54 17.94 6.61
N THR A 64 -16.29 16.82 7.29
CA THR A 64 -15.65 15.63 6.73
C THR A 64 -16.40 14.36 7.11
N GLU A 65 -16.66 13.49 6.14
CA GLU A 65 -17.42 12.26 6.30
C GLU A 65 -16.69 11.05 5.70
N VAL A 66 -17.10 9.86 6.14
CA VAL A 66 -16.57 8.58 5.66
C VAL A 66 -17.52 8.02 4.60
N ARG A 67 -17.00 7.82 3.38
CA ARG A 67 -17.69 7.16 2.28
C ARG A 67 -17.14 5.76 2.08
N TRP A 68 -17.90 4.74 2.49
CA TRP A 68 -17.54 3.34 2.28
C TRP A 68 -17.56 2.98 0.80
N LEU A 69 -16.58 2.20 0.36
CA LEU A 69 -16.56 1.66 -0.99
C LEU A 69 -17.05 0.21 -0.96
N GLU A 70 -17.85 -0.16 -1.95
CA GLU A 70 -18.25 -1.54 -2.16
C GLU A 70 -17.02 -2.36 -2.63
N PRO A 71 -16.84 -3.62 -2.20
CA PRO A 71 -15.80 -4.46 -2.75
C PRO A 71 -16.02 -4.59 -4.26
N GLU A 72 -14.97 -4.37 -5.05
CA GLU A 72 -15.06 -4.67 -6.48
C GLU A 72 -15.40 -6.15 -6.64
N PRO A 73 -16.46 -6.52 -7.38
CA PRO A 73 -16.74 -7.92 -7.65
C PRO A 73 -15.51 -8.53 -8.35
N PRO A 74 -15.19 -9.81 -8.11
CA PRO A 74 -14.04 -10.43 -8.74
C PRO A 74 -14.17 -10.31 -10.26
N THR A 75 -13.35 -9.45 -10.86
CA THR A 75 -13.30 -9.24 -12.30
C THR A 75 -12.83 -10.55 -12.91
N THR A 76 -13.78 -11.37 -13.37
CA THR A 76 -13.50 -12.67 -13.99
C THR A 76 -13.04 -12.43 -15.42
N THR A 77 -11.92 -11.73 -15.62
CA THR A 77 -11.22 -11.65 -16.91
C THR A 77 -9.80 -11.18 -16.65
N SER A 78 -8.92 -12.12 -16.31
CA SER A 78 -7.52 -12.02 -16.71
C SER A 78 -7.12 -13.43 -17.14
N PRO A 79 -6.63 -13.64 -18.39
CA PRO A 79 -6.06 -14.92 -18.75
C PRO A 79 -4.89 -15.17 -17.79
N GLN A 80 -4.98 -16.23 -16.97
CA GLN A 80 -3.84 -16.70 -16.20
C GLN A 80 -2.66 -16.85 -17.18
N PRO A 81 -1.50 -16.20 -16.93
CA PRO A 81 -0.31 -16.52 -17.70
C PRO A 81 -0.05 -18.03 -17.58
N PRO A 82 0.35 -18.71 -18.67
CA PRO A 82 0.74 -20.11 -18.60
C PRO A 82 2.00 -20.22 -17.73
N GLY A 83 1.80 -20.53 -16.46
CA GLY A 83 2.83 -20.52 -15.42
C GLY A 83 2.29 -19.84 -14.17
N GLY A 84 1.77 -20.64 -13.23
CA GLY A 84 1.26 -20.13 -11.96
C GLY A 84 2.36 -19.49 -11.11
N ILE A 85 1.96 -18.78 -10.05
CA ILE A 85 2.86 -18.13 -9.08
C ILE A 85 3.97 -19.05 -8.55
N ASP A 86 3.73 -20.36 -8.54
CA ASP A 86 4.69 -21.37 -8.13
C ASP A 86 5.95 -21.38 -9.01
N GLN A 87 5.80 -21.14 -10.33
CA GLN A 87 6.95 -21.10 -11.25
C GLN A 87 7.81 -19.84 -11.09
N LEU A 88 7.19 -18.70 -10.71
CA LEU A 88 7.88 -17.43 -10.48
C LEU A 88 8.75 -17.47 -9.23
N PHE A 89 8.28 -18.14 -8.18
CA PHE A 89 9.04 -18.28 -6.94
C PHE A 89 10.26 -19.19 -7.15
N ASP A 90 10.08 -20.30 -7.86
CA ASP A 90 11.16 -21.24 -8.18
C ASP A 90 12.25 -20.61 -9.09
N GLU A 91 11.86 -19.77 -10.05
CA GLU A 91 12.80 -19.11 -10.98
C GLU A 91 13.71 -18.09 -10.27
N LEU A 92 13.17 -17.30 -9.34
CA LEU A 92 13.91 -16.30 -8.56
C LEU A 92 14.81 -16.91 -7.47
N HIS A 93 14.48 -18.11 -6.99
CA HIS A 93 15.22 -18.81 -5.94
C HIS A 93 16.23 -19.85 -6.45
N GLN A 94 16.52 -19.88 -7.75
CA GLN A 94 17.69 -20.60 -8.25
C GLN A 94 18.97 -19.99 -7.65
N ILE A 95 19.48 -20.63 -6.59
CA ILE A 95 20.78 -20.33 -6.00
C ILE A 95 21.81 -20.48 -7.13
N ARG A 96 22.32 -19.37 -7.65
CA ARG A 96 23.46 -19.41 -8.57
C ARG A 96 24.57 -20.20 -7.87
N PRO A 97 25.08 -21.29 -8.46
CA PRO A 97 26.23 -21.97 -7.87
C PRO A 97 27.35 -20.93 -7.73
N PRO A 98 28.15 -20.96 -6.65
CA PRO A 98 29.25 -20.03 -6.51
C PRO A 98 30.13 -20.14 -7.76
N SER A 99 30.30 -19.03 -8.47
CA SER A 99 31.25 -18.97 -9.58
C SER A 99 32.61 -19.37 -9.04
N ALA A 100 33.21 -20.44 -9.59
CA ALA A 100 34.55 -20.86 -9.23
C ALA A 100 35.50 -19.65 -9.35
N PRO A 101 36.40 -19.42 -8.37
CA PRO A 101 37.32 -18.30 -8.46
C PRO A 101 38.17 -18.47 -9.74
N GLN A 102 38.10 -17.47 -10.61
CA GLN A 102 38.92 -17.39 -11.80
C GLN A 102 40.37 -17.22 -11.33
N GLY A 103 41.13 -18.32 -11.39
CA GLY A 103 42.51 -18.38 -10.94
C GLY A 103 43.36 -17.31 -11.63
N TRP A 104 44.11 -16.56 -10.82
CA TRP A 104 45.18 -15.68 -11.30
C TRP A 104 46.22 -16.52 -12.06
N ALA A 105 46.43 -16.21 -13.33
CA ALA A 105 47.52 -16.74 -14.14
C ALA A 105 48.59 -15.65 -14.34
N GLY A 106 49.85 -15.97 -14.02
CA GLY A 106 51.05 -15.18 -14.38
C GLY A 106 51.60 -14.33 -13.22
N ALA A 107 52.84 -14.49 -12.75
CA ALA A 107 54.03 -14.45 -13.56
C ALA A 107 55.16 -15.28 -12.92
N ARG A 108 55.84 -16.06 -13.75
CA ARG A 108 57.14 -16.66 -13.46
C ARG A 108 58.18 -15.54 -13.57
N HIS A 109 58.86 -15.21 -12.47
CA HIS A 109 60.10 -14.44 -12.52
C HIS A 109 61.24 -15.37 -12.92
N LEU A 110 61.83 -15.08 -14.08
CA LEU A 110 63.13 -15.56 -14.49
C LEU A 110 64.18 -15.08 -13.47
N ARG A 111 65.12 -15.97 -13.15
CA ARG A 111 66.34 -15.66 -12.40
C ARG A 111 67.34 -14.94 -13.28
#